data_AF-A0A925NZZ8-F1
#
_entry.id   AF-A0A925NZZ8-F1
#
_cell.length_a   1.000
_cell.length_b   1.000
_cell.length_c   1.000
_cell.angle_alpha   90.00
_cell.angle_beta   90.00
_cell.angle_gamma   90.00
#
_symmetry.space_group_name_H-M   'P 1'
#
loop_
_entity.id
_entity.type
_entity.pdbx_description
1 polymer ?
#
loop_
_entity_poly.entity_id
_entity_poly.type
_entity_poly.pdbx_seq_one_letter_code
_entity_poly.pdbx_strand_id
1 'polypeptide(L)'
;TGQDIIVNIAVKPTSSIRLPRRSIDKSGAPTIVETTGRHDPCVGIRATPIAEAMLALVLMDHALRHRAQNADVRTTTPRIAAQAPAGAAIQDAPAAIDPDPDEA
;
A
#
# COMPACT_ATOMS: atom_id res chain seq x y z
N THR A 1 22.72 2.17 0.73
CA THR A 1 23.39 0.87 0.95
C THR A 1 23.26 -0.08 -0.23
N GLY A 2 22.38 0.17 -1.21
CA GLY A 2 22.22 -0.71 -2.39
C GLY A 2 21.41 -1.98 -2.11
N GLN A 3 20.95 -2.17 -0.88
CA GLN A 3 20.11 -3.29 -0.47
C GLN A 3 18.69 -3.17 -1.04
N ASP A 4 17.99 -4.30 -1.10
CA ASP A 4 16.59 -4.36 -1.52
C ASP A 4 15.70 -3.48 -0.63
N ILE A 5 14.75 -2.80 -1.27
CA ILE A 5 13.74 -2.01 -0.58
C ILE A 5 12.51 -2.89 -0.43
N ILE A 6 12.24 -3.31 0.81
CA ILE A 6 11.06 -4.10 1.16
C ILE A 6 9.96 -3.15 1.65
N VAL A 7 8.79 -3.22 1.02
CA VAL A 7 7.63 -2.41 1.35
C VAL A 7 6.45 -3.32 1.61
N ASN A 8 5.81 -3.14 2.77
CA ASN A 8 4.56 -3.83 3.11
C ASN A 8 3.42 -2.80 3.11
N ILE A 9 2.30 -3.16 2.50
CA ILE A 9 1.10 -2.32 2.47
C ILE A 9 -0.08 -3.07 3.09
N ALA A 10 -0.86 -2.35 3.90
CA ALA A 10 -2.13 -2.85 4.40
C ALA A 10 -3.25 -2.20 3.59
N VAL A 11 -4.16 -3.03 3.07
CA VAL A 11 -5.30 -2.57 2.28
C VAL A 11 -6.56 -2.89 3.04
N LYS A 12 -7.36 -1.86 3.35
CA LYS A 12 -8.67 -2.06 3.97
C LYS A 12 -9.60 -2.89 3.07
N PRO A 13 -10.61 -3.58 3.63
CA PRO A 13 -11.67 -4.19 2.83
C PRO A 13 -12.39 -3.18 1.92
N THR A 14 -13.01 -3.71 0.87
CA THR A 14 -13.83 -2.92 -0.05
C THR A 14 -15.04 -2.36 0.70
N SER A 15 -15.23 -1.03 0.72
CA SER A 15 -16.34 -0.41 1.47
C SER A 15 -17.72 -0.63 0.84
N SER A 16 -17.78 -0.91 -0.45
CA SER A 16 -19.04 -1.22 -1.14
C SER A 16 -19.35 -2.70 -0.99
N ILE A 17 -20.29 -3.01 -0.09
CA ILE A 17 -20.77 -4.35 0.15
C ILE A 17 -22.27 -4.42 -0.14
N ARG A 18 -22.75 -5.62 -0.43
CA ARG A 18 -24.18 -5.87 -0.72
C ARG A 18 -25.06 -5.85 0.52
N LEU A 19 -24.47 -5.82 1.72
CA LEU A 19 -25.23 -5.81 2.95
C LEU A 19 -25.70 -4.37 3.25
N PRO A 20 -26.95 -4.17 3.70
CA PRO A 20 -27.42 -2.86 4.11
C PRO A 20 -26.66 -2.40 5.37
N ARG A 21 -26.12 -1.18 5.33
CA ARG A 21 -25.34 -0.57 6.42
C ARG A 21 -25.93 0.76 6.84
N ARG A 22 -25.84 1.08 8.13
CA ARG A 22 -26.24 2.40 8.65
C ARG A 22 -25.20 3.45 8.24
N SER A 23 -25.67 4.61 7.82
CA SER A 23 -24.83 5.75 7.46
C SER A 23 -25.59 7.06 7.66
N ILE A 24 -25.02 8.17 7.19
CA ILE A 24 -25.63 9.50 7.18
C ILE A 24 -25.59 10.08 5.76
N ASP A 25 -26.63 10.84 5.40
CA ASP A 25 -26.64 11.59 4.15
C ASP A 25 -25.91 12.94 4.28
N LYS A 26 -25.86 13.71 3.18
CA LYS A 26 -25.19 15.02 3.15
C LYS A 26 -25.85 16.07 4.05
N SER A 27 -27.11 15.87 4.45
CA SER A 27 -27.84 16.73 5.40
C SER A 27 -27.64 16.29 6.85
N GLY A 28 -26.94 15.17 7.08
CA GLY A 28 -26.71 14.58 8.39
C GLY A 28 -27.86 13.69 8.89
N ALA A 29 -28.86 13.42 8.05
CA ALA A 29 -29.97 12.55 8.43
C ALA A 29 -29.55 11.07 8.38
N PRO A 30 -29.97 10.23 9.35
CA PRO A 30 -29.71 8.79 9.32
C PRO A 30 -30.28 8.13 8.06
N THR A 31 -29.48 7.29 7.40
CA THR A 31 -29.90 6.55 6.21
C THR A 31 -29.32 5.14 6.22
N ILE A 32 -29.91 4.26 5.40
CA ILE A 32 -29.35 2.94 5.08
C ILE A 32 -28.70 3.01 3.70
N VAL A 33 -27.47 2.55 3.59
CA VAL A 33 -26.73 2.43 2.33
C VAL A 33 -26.61 0.96 1.98
N GLU A 34 -27.04 0.60 0.79
CA GLU A 34 -26.86 -0.72 0.21
C GLU A 34 -26.37 -0.55 -1.23
N THR A 35 -25.27 -1.21 -1.59
CA THR A 35 -24.72 -1.10 -2.95
C THR A 35 -25.14 -2.32 -3.79
N THR A 36 -25.73 -2.06 -4.95
CA THR A 36 -26.15 -3.09 -5.91
C THR A 36 -25.17 -3.17 -7.08
N GLY A 37 -25.06 -4.35 -7.69
CA GLY A 37 -24.13 -4.59 -8.80
C GLY A 37 -22.80 -5.24 -8.41
N ARG A 38 -21.88 -5.35 -9.38
CA ARG A 38 -20.60 -6.04 -9.22
C ARG A 38 -19.58 -5.12 -8.56
N HIS A 39 -19.03 -5.57 -7.44
CA HIS A 39 -17.94 -4.93 -6.71
C HIS A 39 -16.82 -5.94 -6.49
N ASP A 40 -15.59 -5.46 -6.30
CA ASP A 40 -14.49 -6.36 -6.04
C ASP A 40 -14.57 -6.90 -4.61
N PRO A 41 -14.56 -8.23 -4.41
CA PRO A 41 -14.50 -8.82 -3.07
C PRO A 41 -13.16 -8.53 -2.39
N CYS A 42 -12.12 -8.22 -3.17
CA CYS A 42 -10.81 -7.81 -2.68
C CYS A 42 -10.20 -6.77 -3.64
N VAL A 43 -10.04 -5.53 -3.17
CA VAL A 43 -9.30 -4.50 -3.90
C VAL A 43 -7.79 -4.72 -3.88
N GLY A 44 -7.27 -5.51 -2.93
CA GLY A 44 -5.85 -5.77 -2.74
C GLY A 44 -5.15 -6.34 -3.98
N ILE A 45 -5.80 -7.28 -4.69
CA ILE A 45 -5.23 -7.89 -5.90
C ILE A 45 -4.99 -6.83 -7.00
N ARG A 46 -5.89 -5.84 -7.11
CA ARG A 46 -5.73 -4.73 -8.05
C ARG A 46 -4.78 -3.66 -7.53
N ALA A 47 -4.60 -3.56 -6.21
CA ALA A 47 -3.71 -2.60 -5.59
C ALA A 47 -2.23 -2.94 -5.79
N THR A 48 -1.85 -4.23 -5.88
CA THR A 48 -0.46 -4.66 -6.07
C THR A 48 0.23 -4.01 -7.28
N PRO A 49 -0.27 -4.12 -8.52
CA PRO A 49 0.39 -3.49 -9.67
C PRO A 49 0.42 -1.96 -9.59
N ILE A 50 -0.56 -1.35 -8.90
CA ILE A 50 -0.57 0.10 -8.64
C ILE A 50 0.57 0.46 -7.68
N ALA A 51 0.74 -0.29 -6.59
CA ALA A 51 1.78 -0.05 -5.60
C ALA A 51 3.18 -0.23 -6.19
N GLU A 52 3.40 -1.25 -7.02
CA GLU A 52 4.66 -1.47 -7.73
C GLU A 52 5.00 -0.29 -8.66
N ALA A 53 4.03 0.17 -9.46
CA ALA A 53 4.22 1.32 -10.33
C ALA A 53 4.52 2.60 -9.54
N MET A 54 3.81 2.83 -8.44
CA MET A 54 4.04 3.99 -7.56
C MET A 54 5.43 3.95 -6.92
N LEU A 55 5.89 2.78 -6.46
CA LEU A 55 7.24 2.62 -5.93
C LEU A 55 8.30 2.93 -6.99
N ALA A 56 8.12 2.41 -8.22
CA ALA A 56 9.03 2.68 -9.32
C ALA A 56 9.11 4.17 -9.67
N LEU A 57 7.98 4.88 -9.69
CA LEU A 57 7.92 6.33 -9.95
C LEU A 57 8.66 7.13 -8.87
N VAL A 58 8.43 6.80 -7.59
CA VAL A 58 9.11 7.45 -6.46
C VAL A 58 10.62 7.23 -6.51
N LEU A 59 11.06 6.00 -6.78
CA LEU A 59 12.48 5.69 -6.91
C LEU A 59 13.13 6.41 -8.10
N MET A 60 12.43 6.50 -9.23
CA MET A 60 12.90 7.23 -10.40
C MET A 60 13.05 8.73 -10.12
N ASP A 61 12.08 9.34 -9.47
CA ASP A 61 12.14 10.76 -9.07
C ASP A 61 13.34 11.01 -8.14
N HIS A 62 13.55 10.16 -7.13
CA HIS A 62 14.72 10.25 -6.26
C HIS A 62 16.05 10.08 -7.02
N ALA A 63 16.13 9.13 -7.95
CA ALA A 63 17.32 8.91 -8.76
C ALA A 63 17.64 10.13 -9.64
N LEU A 64 16.63 10.72 -10.28
CA LEU A 64 16.79 11.91 -11.12
C LEU A 64 17.20 13.14 -10.30
N ARG A 65 16.60 13.37 -9.13
CA ARG A 65 16.99 14.46 -8.21
C ARG A 65 18.43 14.32 -7.74
N HIS A 66 18.81 13.11 -7.33
CA HIS A 66 20.19 12.84 -6.92
C HIS A 66 21.16 13.12 -8.06
N ARG A 67 20.85 12.65 -9.28
CA ARG A 67 21.67 12.94 -10.46
C ARG A 67 21.75 14.44 -10.74
N ALA A 68 20.65 15.18 -10.68
CA ALA A 68 20.64 16.61 -10.97
C ALA A 68 21.51 17.44 -10.01
N GLN A 69 21.58 17.04 -8.74
CA GLN A 69 22.34 17.76 -7.72
C GLN A 69 23.78 17.27 -7.58
N ASN A 70 24.00 15.96 -7.73
CA ASN A 70 25.23 15.30 -7.29
C ASN A 70 25.94 14.51 -8.42
N ALA A 71 25.57 14.69 -9.70
CA ALA A 71 26.12 13.90 -10.81
C ALA A 71 27.65 13.80 -10.81
N ASP A 72 28.33 14.92 -10.52
CA ASP A 72 29.79 15.02 -10.57
C ASP A 72 30.46 14.93 -9.19
N VAL A 73 29.69 14.76 -8.13
CA VAL A 73 30.20 14.73 -6.76
C VAL A 73 30.88 13.39 -6.50
N ARG A 74 32.18 13.42 -6.19
CA ARG A 74 32.96 12.25 -5.77
C ARG A 74 33.09 12.23 -4.26
N THR A 75 32.70 11.14 -3.63
CA THR A 75 32.84 10.95 -2.18
C THR A 75 33.89 9.88 -1.88
N THR A 76 34.54 9.99 -0.72
CA THR A 76 35.47 8.97 -0.20
C THR A 76 34.73 7.81 0.47
N THR A 77 33.40 7.89 0.59
CA THR A 77 32.57 6.87 1.22
C THR A 77 32.66 5.55 0.43
N PRO A 78 32.97 4.43 1.11
CA PRO A 78 33.06 3.12 0.45
C PRO A 78 31.74 2.71 -0.20
N ARG A 79 31.81 2.16 -1.42
CA ARG A 79 30.67 1.50 -2.07
C ARG A 79 30.50 0.10 -1.50
N ILE A 80 29.54 -0.07 -0.61
CA ILE A 80 29.18 -1.37 -0.04
C ILE A 80 28.31 -2.11 -1.06
N ALA A 81 28.67 -3.37 -1.36
CA ALA A 81 27.87 -4.22 -2.24
C ALA A 81 26.51 -4.53 -1.61
N ALA A 82 25.48 -4.68 -2.44
CA ALA A 82 24.19 -5.18 -2.01
C ALA A 82 24.37 -6.60 -1.45
N GLN A 83 23.96 -6.82 -0.20
CA GLN A 83 23.75 -8.16 0.34
C GLN A 83 22.25 -8.38 0.40
N ALA A 84 21.76 -9.43 -0.27
CA ALA A 84 20.38 -9.85 -0.11
C ALA A 84 20.15 -10.19 1.38
N PRO A 85 19.08 -9.69 2.01
CA PRO A 85 18.76 -10.08 3.38
C PRO A 85 18.53 -11.59 3.41
N ALA A 86 19.25 -12.29 4.30
CA ALA A 86 19.05 -13.72 4.50
C ALA A 86 17.65 -13.94 5.08
N GLY A 87 16.71 -14.37 4.23
CA GLY A 87 15.36 -14.75 4.64
C GLY A 87 14.57 -13.63 5.31
N ALA A 88 14.14 -12.62 4.54
CA ALA A 88 13.00 -11.81 4.96
C ALA A 88 11.72 -12.67 4.88
N ALA A 89 11.53 -13.54 5.87
CA ALA A 89 10.26 -14.21 6.04
C ALA A 89 9.19 -13.13 6.24
N ILE A 90 8.18 -13.14 5.38
CA ILE A 90 6.96 -12.38 5.64
C ILE A 90 6.43 -12.91 6.97
N GLN A 91 6.53 -12.11 8.02
CA GLN A 91 5.81 -12.40 9.25
C GLN A 91 4.35 -12.15 8.92
N ASP A 92 3.60 -13.23 8.72
CA ASP A 92 2.14 -13.15 8.70
C ASP A 92 1.72 -12.55 10.04
N ALA A 93 1.34 -11.27 10.02
CA ALA A 93 0.63 -10.69 11.13
C ALA A 93 -0.64 -11.53 11.31
N PRO A 94 -0.99 -11.95 12.54
CA PRO A 94 -2.24 -12.66 12.76
C PRO A 94 -3.36 -11.81 12.16
N ALA A 95 -4.22 -12.42 11.35
CA ALA A 95 -5.39 -11.75 10.81
C ALA A 95 -6.13 -11.15 12.01
N ALA A 96 -6.07 -9.82 12.15
CA ALA A 96 -6.84 -9.13 13.16
C ALA A 96 -8.30 -9.38 12.79
N ILE A 97 -8.94 -10.27 13.54
CA ILE A 97 -10.38 -10.48 13.45
C ILE A 97 -10.98 -9.13 13.82
N ASP A 98 -11.75 -8.57 12.88
CA ASP A 98 -12.49 -7.34 13.12
C ASP A 98 -13.28 -7.52 14.43
N PRO A 99 -12.98 -6.72 15.48
CA PRO A 99 -13.66 -6.85 16.76
C PRO A 99 -15.16 -6.51 16.66
N ASP A 100 -15.58 -5.87 15.56
CA ASP A 100 -16.96 -5.61 15.24
C ASP A 100 -17.34 -6.31 13.92
N PRO A 101 -17.75 -7.59 13.96
CA PRO A 101 -18.14 -8.33 12.75
C PRO A 101 -19.37 -7.73 12.08
N ASP A 102 -20.10 -6.84 12.78
CA ASP A 102 -21.20 -6.09 12.20
C ASP A 102 -20.70 -4.85 11.45
N GLU A 103 -19.42 -4.46 11.46
CA GLU A 103 -18.88 -3.30 10.71
C GLU A 103 -18.31 -3.62 9.32
N ALA A 104 -17.97 -4.87 9.04
CA ALA A 104 -17.36 -5.33 7.79
C ALA A 104 -18.32 -5.50 6.60
#